data_AF-A0A935JQH6-F1
#
_entry.id   AF-A0A935JQH6-F1
#
_cell.length_a   1.000
_cell.length_b   1.000
_cell.length_c   1.000
_cell.angle_alpha   90.00
_cell.angle_beta   90.00
_cell.angle_gamma   90.00
#
_symmetry.space_group_name_H-M   'P 1'
#
loop_
_entity.id
_entity.type
_entity.pdbx_description
1 polymer ?
#
loop_
_entity_poly.entity_id
_entity_poly.type
_entity_poly.pdbx_seq_one_letter_code
_entity_poly.pdbx_strand_id
1 'polypeptide(L)'
;MDENNCRSAGRRSRSLVDIKGGHTSAPRKNLEGHTIQTIPTYKQSPLILTKRIILILISVFYLHFSAFAQVDERTPPPAEENEAQILAAAFVNQYLTTRRIEPLIDQFFIKDFSKRVRYCGISSCGGSDRDFWNNDGPFILFEGDDIDYRRVYSTSIDSMFLSFLSINHLALIEKKTLEEYGKAGQKELFEALRQELKNDTKLLSLYPFGPSYDSNSPPKVGTSVRLIEERLSKYEKINAALRKLENKYRSELKQKRPNVQFNVAPKEFRINKEVENTQFFNYPKGTKMFSAWPENDDVFFIIDMIREKGKLKIVAVYPPID
;
A
#
# COMPACT_ATOMS: atom_id res chain seq x y z
N MET A 1 -6.90 -6.66 50.29
CA MET A 1 -8.33 -6.48 50.54
C MET A 1 -9.01 -6.42 49.20
N ASP A 2 -9.87 -7.41 48.98
CA ASP A 2 -10.92 -7.56 47.96
C ASP A 2 -10.44 -7.67 46.50
N GLU A 3 -10.32 -8.86 45.88
CA GLU A 3 -11.32 -9.92 45.61
C GLU A 3 -12.66 -9.41 45.07
N ASN A 4 -12.89 -9.58 43.76
CA ASN A 4 -14.14 -10.10 43.18
C ASN A 4 -13.96 -10.27 41.65
N ASN A 5 -13.82 -11.48 41.11
CA ASN A 5 -14.87 -12.43 40.72
C ASN A 5 -15.95 -11.86 39.77
N CYS A 6 -15.88 -12.25 38.50
CA CYS A 6 -17.07 -12.57 37.72
C CYS A 6 -16.82 -13.74 36.76
N ARG A 7 -17.78 -14.68 36.82
CA ARG A 7 -17.78 -16.05 36.30
C ARG A 7 -18.36 -16.14 34.89
N SER A 8 -17.73 -17.00 34.08
CA SER A 8 -18.27 -18.04 33.18
C SER A 8 -19.71 -17.98 32.62
N ALA A 9 -19.79 -18.15 31.29
CA ALA A 9 -20.71 -19.04 30.56
C ALA A 9 -20.05 -19.34 29.19
N GLY A 10 -19.95 -20.54 28.61
CA GLY A 10 -20.64 -21.81 28.82
C GLY A 10 -21.48 -22.17 27.58
N ARG A 11 -21.09 -23.26 26.88
CA ARG A 11 -21.84 -24.02 25.82
C ARG A 11 -21.85 -23.40 24.40
N ARG A 12 -21.75 -24.16 23.30
CA ARG A 12 -22.10 -25.57 23.04
C ARG A 12 -21.42 -26.07 21.75
N SER A 13 -20.80 -27.24 21.81
CA SER A 13 -20.46 -28.09 20.67
C SER A 13 -21.71 -28.73 20.05
N ARG A 14 -21.79 -28.80 18.73
CA ARG A 14 -22.61 -29.75 17.95
C ARG A 14 -21.76 -30.21 16.78
N SER A 15 -21.27 -31.46 16.78
CA SER A 15 -21.98 -32.71 16.48
C SER A 15 -21.88 -33.03 15.00
N LEU A 16 -20.95 -33.93 14.71
CA LEU A 16 -20.87 -34.76 13.51
C LEU A 16 -22.20 -35.48 13.27
N VAL A 17 -22.57 -35.61 12.00
CA VAL A 17 -23.62 -36.54 11.55
C VAL A 17 -22.94 -37.61 10.71
N ASP A 18 -22.81 -38.78 11.32
CA ASP A 18 -22.60 -40.07 10.67
C ASP A 18 -23.85 -40.44 9.87
N ILE A 19 -23.66 -40.96 8.65
CA ILE A 19 -24.68 -41.77 7.97
C ILE A 19 -24.02 -43.10 7.58
N LYS A 20 -24.26 -44.12 8.42
CA LYS A 20 -24.13 -45.54 8.11
C LYS A 20 -25.49 -46.21 8.32
N GLY A 21 -25.89 -47.02 7.36
CA GLY A 21 -27.03 -47.95 7.45
C GLY A 21 -27.55 -48.25 6.05
N GLY A 22 -27.73 -49.48 5.59
CA GLY A 22 -27.58 -50.79 6.23
C GLY A 22 -27.82 -51.87 5.16
N HIS A 23 -27.20 -53.04 5.37
CA HIS A 23 -27.47 -54.27 4.64
C HIS A 23 -28.77 -54.93 5.14
N THR A 24 -29.48 -55.66 4.26
CA THR A 24 -30.27 -56.90 4.48
C THR A 24 -30.97 -57.26 3.16
N SER A 25 -30.51 -58.25 2.37
CA SER A 25 -30.80 -59.70 2.40
C SER A 25 -31.97 -60.15 1.46
N ALA A 26 -31.59 -60.79 0.34
CA ALA A 26 -32.14 -61.96 -0.40
C ALA A 26 -33.64 -62.36 -0.30
N PRO A 27 -34.32 -62.89 -1.38
CA PRO A 27 -33.99 -64.22 -1.93
C PRO A 27 -34.17 -64.46 -3.45
N ARG A 28 -33.63 -65.62 -3.88
CA ARG A 28 -33.66 -66.28 -5.19
C ARG A 28 -35.08 -66.46 -5.79
N LYS A 29 -35.16 -66.38 -7.12
CA LYS A 29 -35.99 -67.28 -7.95
C LYS A 29 -35.29 -67.58 -9.29
N ASN A 30 -35.21 -68.88 -9.60
CA ASN A 30 -34.83 -69.43 -10.91
C ASN A 30 -35.85 -69.04 -11.98
N LEU A 31 -35.42 -68.90 -13.23
CA LEU A 31 -35.84 -69.76 -14.36
C LEU A 31 -35.27 -69.23 -15.69
N GLU A 32 -34.46 -70.08 -16.31
CA GLU A 32 -34.33 -70.42 -17.74
C GLU A 32 -34.91 -69.47 -18.80
N GLY A 33 -34.11 -69.22 -19.85
CA GLY A 33 -34.60 -68.68 -21.12
C GLY A 33 -33.49 -68.07 -21.98
N HIS A 34 -33.04 -68.86 -22.95
CA HIS A 34 -32.16 -68.50 -24.08
C HIS A 34 -32.28 -67.06 -24.60
N THR A 35 -31.15 -66.43 -24.93
CA THR A 35 -30.74 -66.10 -26.32
C THR A 35 -29.33 -65.49 -26.26
N ILE A 36 -28.33 -66.18 -26.84
CA ILE A 36 -27.01 -65.58 -27.07
C ILE A 36 -27.18 -64.59 -28.23
N GLN A 37 -27.37 -63.31 -27.92
CA GLN A 37 -27.14 -62.25 -28.89
C GLN A 37 -25.63 -62.09 -29.06
N THR A 38 -25.14 -62.53 -30.21
CA THR A 38 -23.82 -62.14 -30.70
C THR A 38 -23.82 -60.62 -30.91
N ILE A 39 -23.21 -59.89 -29.99
CA ILE A 39 -22.94 -58.47 -30.14
C ILE A 39 -21.98 -58.34 -31.33
N PRO A 40 -22.33 -57.60 -32.40
CA PRO A 40 -21.40 -57.37 -33.49
C PRO A 40 -20.19 -56.62 -32.93
N THR A 41 -19.03 -57.23 -33.02
CA THR A 41 -17.75 -56.57 -32.77
C THR A 41 -17.58 -55.47 -33.81
N TYR A 42 -17.95 -54.25 -33.43
CA TYR A 42 -17.66 -53.06 -34.19
C TYR A 42 -16.14 -52.94 -34.31
N LYS A 43 -15.58 -53.35 -35.45
CA LYS A 43 -14.25 -52.94 -35.89
C LYS A 43 -14.26 -51.42 -35.92
N GLN A 44 -13.72 -50.80 -34.86
CA GLN A 44 -13.47 -49.37 -34.87
C GLN A 44 -12.60 -49.08 -36.08
N SER A 45 -13.16 -48.38 -37.05
CA SER A 45 -12.44 -47.92 -38.22
C SER A 45 -11.17 -47.19 -37.74
N PRO A 46 -9.99 -47.47 -38.32
CA PRO A 46 -8.71 -46.90 -37.87
C PRO A 46 -8.73 -45.36 -37.78
N LEU A 47 -9.63 -44.71 -38.53
CA LEU A 47 -9.91 -43.28 -38.53
C LEU A 47 -10.46 -42.71 -37.20
N ILE A 48 -11.24 -43.51 -36.45
CA ILE A 48 -11.81 -43.07 -35.15
C ILE A 48 -10.74 -43.15 -34.06
N LEU A 49 -9.86 -44.15 -34.15
CA LEU A 49 -8.74 -44.31 -33.23
C LEU A 49 -7.72 -43.17 -33.39
N THR A 50 -7.40 -42.78 -34.62
CA THR A 50 -6.49 -41.65 -34.90
C THR A 50 -7.05 -40.33 -34.34
N LYS A 51 -8.34 -40.07 -34.51
CA LYS A 51 -8.99 -38.85 -33.98
C LYS A 51 -8.94 -38.78 -32.46
N ARG A 52 -9.12 -39.89 -31.75
CA ARG A 52 -9.02 -39.93 -30.27
C ARG A 52 -7.60 -39.70 -29.79
N ILE A 53 -6.60 -40.29 -30.45
CA ILE A 53 -5.19 -40.11 -30.10
C ILE A 53 -4.75 -38.65 -30.30
N ILE A 54 -5.15 -38.01 -31.41
CA ILE A 54 -4.87 -36.59 -31.66
C ILE A 54 -5.51 -35.71 -30.58
N LEU A 55 -6.74 -36.00 -30.18
CA LEU A 55 -7.44 -35.22 -29.15
C LEU A 55 -6.78 -35.36 -27.78
N ILE A 56 -6.32 -36.58 -27.42
CA ILE A 56 -5.55 -36.82 -26.19
C ILE A 56 -4.21 -36.09 -26.24
N LEU A 57 -3.51 -36.12 -27.38
CA LEU A 57 -2.24 -35.40 -27.55
C LEU A 57 -2.44 -33.88 -27.41
N ILE A 58 -3.47 -33.30 -28.03
CA ILE A 58 -3.80 -31.87 -27.88
C ILE A 58 -4.11 -31.55 -26.40
N SER A 59 -4.85 -32.41 -25.71
CA SER A 59 -5.21 -32.22 -24.30
C SER A 59 -3.98 -32.29 -23.38
N VAL A 60 -3.08 -33.25 -23.62
CA VAL A 60 -1.80 -33.40 -22.89
C VAL A 60 -0.88 -32.22 -23.18
N PHE A 61 -0.84 -31.73 -24.43
CA PHE A 61 -0.09 -30.54 -24.82
C PHE A 61 -0.64 -29.29 -24.11
N TYR A 62 -1.97 -29.13 -24.07
CA TYR A 62 -2.62 -28.03 -23.33
C TYR A 62 -2.32 -28.09 -21.83
N LEU A 63 -2.35 -29.28 -21.23
CA LEU A 63 -2.02 -29.47 -19.81
C LEU A 63 -0.53 -29.22 -19.53
N HIS A 64 0.38 -29.62 -20.41
CA HIS A 64 1.81 -29.34 -20.26
C HIS A 64 2.10 -27.84 -20.38
N PHE A 65 1.51 -27.15 -21.36
CA PHE A 65 1.62 -25.69 -21.47
C PHE A 65 0.97 -24.93 -20.30
N SER A 66 -0.10 -25.47 -19.72
CA SER A 66 -0.73 -24.91 -18.52
C SER A 66 0.15 -25.10 -17.27
N ALA A 67 0.90 -26.21 -17.18
CA ALA A 67 1.82 -26.48 -16.07
C ALA A 67 3.10 -25.64 -16.14
N PHE A 68 3.62 -25.32 -17.34
CA PHE A 68 4.73 -24.38 -17.51
C PHE A 68 4.33 -22.91 -17.31
N ALA A 69 3.02 -22.60 -17.26
CA ALA A 69 2.48 -21.29 -16.90
C ALA A 69 2.27 -21.11 -15.39
N GLN A 70 2.58 -22.12 -14.56
CA GLN A 70 2.75 -21.93 -13.11
C GLN A 70 4.11 -21.27 -12.85
N VAL A 71 4.27 -20.06 -13.38
CA VAL A 71 5.20 -19.09 -12.81
C VAL A 71 4.80 -18.97 -11.35
N ASP A 72 5.75 -19.13 -10.43
CA ASP A 72 5.54 -18.84 -9.02
C ASP A 72 4.95 -17.43 -8.91
N GLU A 73 3.63 -17.35 -8.69
CA GLU A 73 2.87 -16.10 -8.76
C GLU A 73 3.31 -15.12 -7.66
N ARG A 74 4.15 -15.55 -6.72
CA ARG A 74 4.65 -14.75 -5.59
C ARG A 74 5.79 -13.81 -5.97
N THR A 75 6.62 -14.17 -6.95
CA THR A 75 7.72 -13.30 -7.41
C THR A 75 7.28 -12.52 -8.65
N PRO A 76 7.42 -11.19 -8.72
CA PRO A 76 7.17 -10.46 -9.97
C PRO A 76 8.12 -11.00 -11.06
N PRO A 77 7.66 -11.15 -12.32
CA PRO A 77 8.59 -11.32 -13.42
C PRO A 77 9.62 -10.18 -13.36
N PRO A 78 10.92 -10.42 -13.62
CA PRO A 78 11.97 -9.39 -13.50
C PRO A 78 11.66 -8.08 -14.24
N ALA A 79 10.87 -8.16 -15.32
CA ALA A 79 10.40 -7.00 -16.06
C ALA A 79 9.44 -6.10 -15.27
N GLU A 80 8.53 -6.67 -14.46
CA GLU A 80 7.59 -5.90 -13.62
C GLU A 80 8.30 -5.24 -12.44
N GLU A 81 9.28 -5.93 -11.84
CA GLU A 81 10.12 -5.37 -10.78
C GLU A 81 10.91 -4.16 -11.29
N ASN A 82 11.59 -4.32 -12.43
CA ASN A 82 12.32 -3.23 -13.04
C ASN A 82 11.41 -2.05 -13.45
N GLU A 83 10.20 -2.32 -13.97
CA GLU A 83 9.22 -1.26 -14.26
C GLU A 83 8.82 -0.49 -12.99
N ALA A 84 8.56 -1.20 -11.88
CA ALA A 84 8.18 -0.61 -10.61
C ALA A 84 9.33 0.23 -10.00
N GLN A 85 10.56 -0.28 -10.04
CA GLN A 85 11.77 0.42 -9.62
C GLN A 85 12.00 1.70 -10.42
N ILE A 86 11.84 1.63 -11.75
CA ILE A 86 11.98 2.80 -12.64
C ILE A 86 10.91 3.85 -12.31
N LEU A 87 9.66 3.43 -12.11
CA LEU A 87 8.57 4.35 -11.76
C LEU A 87 8.81 5.02 -10.40
N ALA A 88 9.22 4.25 -9.39
CA ALA A 88 9.53 4.74 -8.05
C ALA A 88 10.67 5.77 -8.08
N ALA A 89 11.80 5.43 -8.69
CA ALA A 89 12.93 6.36 -8.82
C ALA A 89 12.57 7.61 -9.63
N ALA A 90 11.76 7.48 -10.70
CA ALA A 90 11.32 8.62 -11.49
C ALA A 90 10.46 9.59 -10.65
N PHE A 91 9.52 9.06 -9.85
CA PHE A 91 8.72 9.88 -8.94
C PHE A 91 9.58 10.58 -7.90
N VAL A 92 10.44 9.84 -7.19
CA VAL A 92 11.28 10.41 -6.12
C VAL A 92 12.22 11.48 -6.67
N ASN A 93 12.87 11.25 -7.80
CA ASN A 93 13.78 12.24 -8.39
C ASN A 93 13.04 13.53 -8.82
N GLN A 94 11.80 13.43 -9.31
CA GLN A 94 10.99 14.61 -9.59
C GLN A 94 10.51 15.31 -8.31
N TYR A 95 10.19 14.56 -7.26
CA TYR A 95 9.89 15.15 -5.95
C TYR A 95 11.10 15.89 -5.37
N LEU A 96 12.30 15.28 -5.38
CA LEU A 96 13.54 15.92 -4.93
C LEU A 96 13.91 17.17 -5.74
N THR A 97 13.33 17.34 -6.94
CA THR A 97 13.48 18.54 -7.77
C THR A 97 12.43 19.59 -7.44
N THR A 98 11.16 19.20 -7.32
CA THR A 98 10.03 20.12 -7.17
C THR A 98 9.73 20.51 -5.71
N ARG A 99 10.05 19.62 -4.76
CA ARG A 99 9.63 19.69 -3.34
C ARG A 99 8.12 19.87 -3.17
N ARG A 100 7.34 19.33 -4.11
CA ARG A 100 5.89 19.43 -4.15
C ARG A 100 5.29 18.18 -4.77
N ILE A 101 4.37 17.53 -4.07
CA ILE A 101 3.62 16.37 -4.60
C ILE A 101 2.53 16.77 -5.55
N GLU A 102 1.85 17.90 -5.32
CA GLU A 102 0.68 18.31 -6.08
C GLU A 102 0.83 18.17 -7.62
N PRO A 103 1.92 18.66 -8.26
CA PRO A 103 2.11 18.51 -9.70
C PRO A 103 2.44 17.07 -10.14
N LEU A 104 2.98 16.25 -9.24
CA LEU A 104 3.35 14.86 -9.53
C LEU A 104 2.15 13.92 -9.53
N ILE A 105 1.05 14.31 -8.87
CA ILE A 105 -0.19 13.51 -8.84
C ILE A 105 -0.69 13.26 -10.26
N ASP A 106 -0.81 14.29 -11.09
CA ASP A 106 -1.36 14.14 -12.44
C ASP A 106 -0.45 13.32 -13.37
N GLN A 107 0.84 13.23 -13.05
CA GLN A 107 1.83 12.51 -13.86
C GLN A 107 1.93 11.03 -13.47
N PHE A 108 2.06 10.76 -12.18
CA PHE A 108 2.44 9.43 -11.69
C PHE A 108 1.28 8.63 -11.12
N PHE A 109 0.25 9.30 -10.60
CA PHE A 109 -0.80 8.62 -9.86
C PHE A 109 -1.88 8.11 -10.81
N ILE A 110 -2.70 7.20 -10.28
CA ILE A 110 -3.94 6.73 -10.90
C ILE A 110 -4.91 7.88 -11.17
N LYS A 111 -5.77 7.73 -12.18
CA LYS A 111 -6.69 8.80 -12.60
C LYS A 111 -7.72 9.16 -11.53
N ASP A 112 -8.15 8.21 -10.71
CA ASP A 112 -9.18 8.40 -9.67
C ASP A 112 -8.58 8.69 -8.28
N PHE A 113 -7.29 9.05 -8.20
CA PHE A 113 -6.58 9.29 -6.94
C PHE A 113 -7.35 10.19 -5.96
N SER A 114 -7.83 11.36 -6.41
CA SER A 114 -8.58 12.30 -5.57
C SER A 114 -9.83 11.70 -4.93
N LYS A 115 -10.57 10.88 -5.68
CA LYS A 115 -11.77 10.18 -5.17
C LYS A 115 -11.42 9.18 -4.09
N ARG A 116 -10.29 8.50 -4.28
CA ARG A 116 -9.79 7.48 -3.34
C ARG A 116 -9.28 8.11 -2.06
N VAL A 117 -8.52 9.20 -2.15
CA VAL A 117 -8.09 9.99 -0.99
C VAL A 117 -9.29 10.51 -0.19
N ARG A 118 -10.33 11.00 -0.88
CA ARG A 118 -11.57 11.40 -0.22
C ARG A 118 -12.30 10.25 0.47
N TYR A 119 -12.43 9.11 -0.22
CA TYR A 119 -13.02 7.90 0.37
C TYR A 119 -12.29 7.53 1.68
N CYS A 120 -10.97 7.56 1.65
CA CYS A 120 -10.11 7.32 2.80
C CYS A 120 -10.26 8.34 3.94
N GLY A 121 -10.52 9.61 3.61
CA GLY A 121 -10.71 10.60 4.66
C GLY A 121 -12.09 10.51 5.32
N ILE A 122 -13.06 9.84 4.67
CA ILE A 122 -14.42 9.63 5.17
C ILE A 122 -14.57 8.25 5.85
N SER A 123 -13.74 7.27 5.48
CA SER A 123 -13.80 5.88 5.94
C SER A 123 -12.40 5.32 6.14
N SER A 124 -12.19 4.40 7.08
CA SER A 124 -10.87 3.76 7.23
C SER A 124 -10.53 2.97 5.97
N CYS A 125 -9.33 3.19 5.42
CA CYS A 125 -8.94 2.65 4.13
C CYS A 125 -7.55 1.99 4.12
N GLY A 126 -7.24 1.25 5.17
CA GLY A 126 -6.03 0.44 5.27
C GLY A 126 -5.91 -0.18 6.66
N GLY A 127 -5.00 -1.14 6.82
CA GLY A 127 -4.55 -1.56 8.15
C GLY A 127 -3.97 -0.37 8.93
N SER A 128 -3.80 -0.53 10.25
CA SER A 128 -3.35 0.52 11.19
C SER A 128 -2.15 1.35 10.69
N ASP A 129 -1.26 0.70 9.93
CA ASP A 129 0.04 1.24 9.53
C ASP A 129 0.06 1.74 8.07
N ARG A 130 -1.10 1.84 7.40
CA ARG A 130 -1.20 2.36 6.02
C ARG A 130 -2.26 3.44 5.86
N ASP A 131 -3.02 3.67 6.91
CA ASP A 131 -4.03 4.71 6.93
C ASP A 131 -3.34 6.06 7.20
N PHE A 132 -3.06 6.81 6.14
CA PHE A 132 -2.46 8.14 6.25
C PHE A 132 -3.29 9.09 7.13
N TRP A 133 -4.59 8.82 7.28
CA TRP A 133 -5.49 9.64 8.09
C TRP A 133 -5.53 9.25 9.58
N ASN A 134 -5.00 8.08 9.98
CA ASN A 134 -5.13 7.56 11.36
C ASN A 134 -4.46 8.47 12.42
N ASN A 135 -3.40 9.19 12.08
CA ASN A 135 -2.68 10.07 13.01
C ASN A 135 -3.26 11.48 13.08
N ASP A 136 -4.04 11.88 12.08
CA ASP A 136 -4.76 13.15 12.08
C ASP A 136 -6.24 12.93 12.41
N GLY A 137 -6.49 12.22 13.51
CA GLY A 137 -7.79 12.26 14.17
C GLY A 137 -8.19 13.74 14.32
N PRO A 138 -9.23 14.26 13.67
CA PRO A 138 -10.24 13.64 12.84
C PRO A 138 -10.48 14.34 11.51
N PHE A 139 -10.19 13.67 10.39
CA PHE A 139 -10.71 14.09 9.09
C PHE A 139 -12.20 13.72 8.86
N ILE A 140 -12.88 13.31 9.94
CA ILE A 140 -14.24 12.79 9.95
C ILE A 140 -15.23 13.92 9.59
N LEU A 141 -15.63 13.89 8.32
CA LEU A 141 -16.63 14.73 7.66
C LEU A 141 -16.15 16.16 7.33
N PHE A 142 -15.21 16.26 6.40
CA PHE A 142 -15.18 17.45 5.55
C PHE A 142 -16.37 17.40 4.59
N GLU A 143 -17.10 18.50 4.49
CA GLU A 143 -18.02 18.75 3.38
C GLU A 143 -17.28 19.10 2.08
N GLY A 144 -15.94 18.93 2.05
CA GLY A 144 -15.09 19.22 0.91
C GLY A 144 -15.22 18.22 -0.23
N ASP A 145 -14.81 18.66 -1.41
CA ASP A 145 -14.82 17.86 -2.63
C ASP A 145 -13.52 17.06 -2.85
N ASP A 146 -13.43 16.32 -3.95
CA ASP A 146 -12.25 15.51 -4.27
C ASP A 146 -10.96 16.36 -4.38
N ILE A 147 -11.06 17.64 -4.73
CA ILE A 147 -9.92 18.57 -4.86
C ILE A 147 -9.43 18.99 -3.48
N ASP A 148 -10.33 19.27 -2.54
CA ASP A 148 -9.96 19.62 -1.16
C ASP A 148 -9.15 18.50 -0.50
N TYR A 149 -9.64 17.27 -0.61
CA TYR A 149 -8.95 16.08 -0.09
C TYR A 149 -7.59 15.86 -0.76
N ARG A 150 -7.49 16.08 -2.08
CA ARG A 150 -6.21 16.04 -2.82
C ARG A 150 -5.22 17.08 -2.27
N ARG A 151 -5.66 18.31 -2.04
CA ARG A 151 -4.81 19.39 -1.51
C ARG A 151 -4.29 19.06 -0.13
N VAL A 152 -5.18 18.63 0.76
CA VAL A 152 -4.81 18.20 2.11
C VAL A 152 -3.77 17.09 2.06
N TYR A 153 -4.00 16.04 1.27
CA TYR A 153 -3.02 14.97 1.07
C TYR A 153 -1.67 15.53 0.61
N SER A 154 -1.64 16.31 -0.48
CA SER A 154 -0.38 16.82 -1.01
C SER A 154 0.38 17.69 0.00
N THR A 155 -0.34 18.52 0.75
CA THR A 155 0.23 19.45 1.70
C THR A 155 0.77 18.71 2.94
N SER A 156 0.04 17.73 3.48
CA SER A 156 0.51 16.91 4.60
C SER A 156 1.72 16.07 4.22
N ILE A 157 1.71 15.47 3.03
CA ILE A 157 2.82 14.65 2.58
C ILE A 157 4.06 15.50 2.30
N ASP A 158 3.92 16.68 1.69
CA ASP A 158 5.02 17.64 1.53
C ASP A 158 5.64 17.98 2.90
N SER A 159 4.82 18.24 3.94
CA SER A 159 5.31 18.52 5.30
C SER A 159 6.17 17.37 5.81
N MET A 160 5.64 16.15 5.80
CA MET A 160 6.37 14.98 6.31
C MET A 160 7.69 14.77 5.56
N PHE A 161 7.66 14.78 4.23
CA PHE A 161 8.84 14.48 3.43
C PHE A 161 9.90 15.57 3.50
N LEU A 162 9.52 16.85 3.54
CA LEU A 162 10.49 17.92 3.75
C LEU A 162 11.17 17.81 5.11
N SER A 163 10.43 17.39 6.14
CA SER A 163 11.00 17.13 7.45
C SER A 163 12.01 15.99 7.42
N PHE A 164 11.64 14.83 6.85
CA PHE A 164 12.56 13.70 6.71
C PHE A 164 13.81 14.07 5.92
N LEU A 165 13.67 14.74 4.77
CA LEU A 165 14.81 15.21 3.99
C LEU A 165 15.73 16.14 4.78
N SER A 166 15.14 17.07 5.55
CA SER A 166 15.91 17.99 6.38
C SER A 166 16.68 17.26 7.47
N ILE A 167 16.05 16.29 8.15
CA ILE A 167 16.68 15.50 9.20
C ILE A 167 17.79 14.62 8.61
N ASN A 168 17.57 14.00 7.44
CA ASN A 168 18.62 13.21 6.79
C ASN A 168 19.81 14.07 6.40
N HIS A 169 19.57 15.26 5.82
CA HIS A 169 20.67 16.16 5.50
C HIS A 169 21.48 16.57 6.74
N LEU A 170 20.80 16.84 7.86
CA LEU A 170 21.46 17.12 9.14
C LEU A 170 22.28 15.91 9.62
N ALA A 171 21.74 14.70 9.58
CA ALA A 171 22.44 13.48 9.95
C ALA A 171 23.72 13.30 9.10
N LEU A 172 23.61 13.48 7.79
CA LEU A 172 24.73 13.36 6.85
C LEU A 172 25.79 14.47 7.04
N ILE A 173 25.39 15.67 7.45
CA ILE A 173 26.29 16.77 7.85
C ILE A 173 27.11 16.36 9.08
N GLU A 174 26.44 15.75 10.06
CA GLU A 174 27.05 15.26 11.30
C GLU A 174 27.75 13.90 11.15
N LYS A 175 27.79 13.35 9.93
CA LYS A 175 28.37 12.04 9.60
C LYS A 175 27.77 10.88 10.42
N LYS A 176 26.45 10.95 10.64
CA LYS A 176 25.66 9.95 11.35
C LYS A 176 24.59 9.36 10.43
N THR A 177 24.07 8.20 10.79
CA THR A 177 22.86 7.64 10.14
C THR A 177 21.61 8.35 10.64
N LEU A 178 20.49 8.17 9.93
CA LEU A 178 19.20 8.67 10.38
C LEU A 178 18.79 8.01 11.71
N GLU A 179 19.09 6.74 11.90
CA GLU A 179 18.85 6.02 13.15
C GLU A 179 19.61 6.65 14.33
N GLU A 180 20.91 6.96 14.15
CA GLU A 180 21.77 7.54 15.17
C GLU A 180 21.40 8.98 15.53
N TYR A 181 20.95 9.76 14.53
CA TYR A 181 20.73 11.19 14.68
C TYR A 181 19.25 11.60 14.71
N GLY A 182 18.31 10.69 14.44
CA GLY A 182 16.91 11.01 14.16
C GLY A 182 16.27 11.91 15.23
N LYS A 183 16.36 11.55 16.51
CA LYS A 183 15.79 12.36 17.61
C LYS A 183 16.48 13.72 17.77
N ALA A 184 17.80 13.76 17.62
CA ALA A 184 18.55 15.01 17.73
C ALA A 184 18.25 15.95 16.54
N GLY A 185 18.23 15.41 15.33
CA GLY A 185 17.87 16.12 14.11
C GLY A 185 16.41 16.57 14.08
N GLN A 186 15.47 15.78 14.63
CA GLN A 186 14.08 16.22 14.83
C GLN A 186 14.01 17.45 15.75
N LYS A 187 14.73 17.44 16.87
CA LYS A 187 14.79 18.57 17.81
C LYS A 187 15.42 19.80 17.14
N GLU A 188 16.52 19.62 16.43
CA GLU A 188 17.18 20.72 15.72
C GLU A 188 16.30 21.32 14.64
N LEU A 189 15.67 20.47 13.81
CA LEU A 189 14.72 20.91 12.79
C LEU A 189 13.54 21.65 13.43
N PHE A 190 13.00 21.15 14.55
CA PHE A 190 11.89 21.80 15.23
C PHE A 190 12.27 23.20 15.75
N GLU A 191 13.44 23.35 16.37
CA GLU A 191 13.92 24.66 16.82
C GLU A 191 14.18 25.60 15.63
N ALA A 192 14.77 25.11 14.55
CA ALA A 192 14.97 25.90 13.33
C ALA A 192 13.64 26.34 12.70
N LEU A 193 12.66 25.43 12.62
CA LEU A 193 11.31 25.71 12.14
C LEU A 193 10.61 26.73 13.02
N ARG A 194 10.74 26.60 14.35
CA ARG A 194 10.24 27.57 15.32
C ARG A 194 10.79 28.98 15.07
N GLN A 195 12.08 29.11 14.78
CA GLN A 195 12.67 30.41 14.43
C GLN A 195 12.15 30.93 13.09
N GLU A 196 12.07 30.08 12.06
CA GLU A 196 11.54 30.46 10.74
C GLU A 196 10.08 30.91 10.80
N LEU A 197 9.27 30.27 11.66
CA LEU A 197 7.88 30.63 11.92
C LEU A 197 7.74 31.74 12.98
N LYS A 198 8.83 32.41 13.37
CA LYS A 198 8.84 33.54 14.32
C LYS A 198 8.16 33.20 15.66
N ASN A 199 8.32 31.97 16.13
CA ASN A 199 7.69 31.45 17.34
C ASN A 199 6.14 31.45 17.33
N ASP A 200 5.50 31.37 16.15
CA ASP A 200 4.05 31.22 16.05
C ASP A 200 3.60 29.85 16.58
N THR A 201 3.17 29.83 17.84
CA THR A 201 2.75 28.61 18.55
C THR A 201 1.53 27.94 17.91
N LYS A 202 0.68 28.68 17.19
CA LYS A 202 -0.50 28.13 16.50
C LYS A 202 -0.12 27.40 15.22
N LEU A 203 0.94 27.84 14.54
CA LEU A 203 1.48 27.10 13.40
C LEU A 203 2.27 25.88 13.87
N LEU A 204 3.08 26.04 14.91
CA LEU A 204 3.90 24.95 15.43
C LEU A 204 3.07 23.79 15.99
N SER A 205 1.88 24.04 16.52
CA SER A 205 0.97 22.99 16.97
C SER A 205 0.38 22.13 15.85
N LEU A 206 0.51 22.54 14.58
CA LEU A 206 0.03 21.79 13.41
C LEU A 206 1.13 20.98 12.73
N TYR A 207 2.38 21.13 13.16
CA TYR A 207 3.50 20.41 12.58
C TYR A 207 3.48 18.94 13.05
N PRO A 208 3.61 17.94 12.15
CA PRO A 208 3.35 16.51 12.43
C PRO A 208 4.29 15.83 13.44
N PHE A 209 5.24 16.55 14.05
CA PHE A 209 6.06 16.07 15.17
C PHE A 209 5.81 16.85 16.48
N GLY A 210 4.80 17.73 16.50
CA GLY A 210 4.28 18.35 17.71
C GLY A 210 3.58 17.33 18.62
N PRO A 211 3.30 17.68 19.88
CA PRO A 211 2.76 16.75 20.87
C PRO A 211 1.55 16.02 20.30
N SER A 212 1.63 14.70 20.35
CA SER A 212 0.56 13.74 20.06
C SER A 212 -0.80 14.35 20.34
N TYR A 213 -1.65 14.40 19.31
CA TYR A 213 -3.06 14.70 19.53
C TYR A 213 -3.57 13.84 20.68
N ASP A 214 -4.23 14.47 21.64
CA ASP A 214 -4.97 13.76 22.66
C ASP A 214 -6.10 13.00 21.97
N SER A 215 -5.89 11.70 21.77
CA SER A 215 -6.84 10.77 21.16
C SER A 215 -8.18 10.68 21.91
N ASN A 216 -8.29 11.31 23.09
CA ASN A 216 -9.50 11.37 23.89
C ASN A 216 -10.46 12.50 23.52
N SER A 217 -10.11 13.37 22.56
CA SER A 217 -11.04 14.39 22.05
C SER A 217 -11.70 13.88 20.77
N PRO A 218 -12.95 13.36 20.81
CA PRO A 218 -13.63 12.98 19.59
C PRO A 218 -13.79 14.21 18.68
N PRO A 219 -13.66 14.06 17.35
CA PRO A 219 -14.06 15.08 16.39
C PRO A 219 -15.39 15.71 16.75
N LYS A 220 -15.45 17.04 16.70
CA LYS A 220 -16.72 17.70 16.48
C LYS A 220 -17.12 17.46 15.02
N VAL A 221 -18.24 16.79 14.84
CA VAL A 221 -18.88 16.54 13.54
C VAL A 221 -19.09 17.87 12.80
N GLY A 222 -18.65 17.94 11.54
CA GLY A 222 -18.91 19.05 10.61
C GLY A 222 -17.81 20.12 10.59
N THR A 223 -16.70 19.85 9.90
CA THR A 223 -15.69 20.87 9.64
C THR A 223 -16.05 21.65 8.36
N SER A 224 -16.39 22.94 8.50
CA SER A 224 -16.70 23.81 7.34
C SER A 224 -15.52 23.94 6.37
N VAL A 225 -15.79 24.09 5.07
CA VAL A 225 -14.77 24.35 4.01
C VAL A 225 -13.80 25.47 4.41
N ARG A 226 -14.30 26.54 5.05
CA ARG A 226 -13.47 27.64 5.56
C ARG A 226 -12.35 27.18 6.51
N LEU A 227 -12.61 26.18 7.36
CA LEU A 227 -11.60 25.65 8.28
C LEU A 227 -10.57 24.78 7.54
N ILE A 228 -10.96 24.13 6.42
CA ILE A 228 -10.02 23.47 5.49
C ILE A 228 -9.06 24.50 4.93
N GLU A 229 -9.61 25.56 4.34
CA GLU A 229 -8.82 26.62 3.71
C GLU A 229 -7.87 27.28 4.72
N GLU A 230 -8.34 27.53 5.94
CA GLU A 230 -7.50 28.06 7.02
C GLU A 230 -6.38 27.08 7.38
N ARG A 231 -6.68 25.77 7.52
CA ARG A 231 -5.66 24.74 7.81
C ARG A 231 -4.66 24.60 6.67
N LEU A 232 -5.12 24.50 5.41
CA LEU A 232 -4.26 24.44 4.23
C LEU A 232 -3.34 25.66 4.16
N SER A 233 -3.88 26.86 4.40
CA SER A 233 -3.07 28.09 4.43
C SER A 233 -1.97 28.03 5.50
N LYS A 234 -2.27 27.46 6.67
CA LYS A 234 -1.26 27.27 7.74
C LYS A 234 -0.21 26.24 7.36
N TYR A 235 -0.60 25.09 6.82
CA TYR A 235 0.36 24.11 6.35
C TYR A 235 1.22 24.63 5.19
N GLU A 236 0.68 25.45 4.28
CA GLU A 236 1.49 26.05 3.22
C GLU A 236 2.58 26.98 3.78
N LYS A 237 2.31 27.69 4.89
CA LYS A 237 3.34 28.46 5.60
C LYS A 237 4.41 27.55 6.22
N ILE A 238 3.98 26.44 6.84
CA ILE A 238 4.90 25.43 7.39
C ILE A 238 5.76 24.83 6.27
N ASN A 239 5.16 24.41 5.15
CA ASN A 239 5.85 23.85 3.99
C ASN A 239 6.81 24.86 3.36
N ALA A 240 6.44 26.14 3.29
CA ALA A 240 7.34 27.18 2.82
C ALA A 240 8.59 27.30 3.72
N ALA A 241 8.40 27.28 5.05
CA ALA A 241 9.50 27.30 6.00
C ALA A 241 10.37 26.03 5.91
N LEU A 242 9.74 24.85 5.83
CA LEU A 242 10.45 23.58 5.65
C LEU A 242 11.24 23.52 4.34
N ARG A 243 10.69 24.02 3.21
CA ARG A 243 11.44 24.13 1.95
C ARG A 243 12.67 25.03 2.09
N LYS A 244 12.55 26.14 2.84
CA LYS A 244 13.68 27.03 3.09
C LYS A 244 14.77 26.32 3.91
N LEU A 245 14.37 25.59 4.96
CA LEU A 245 15.28 24.83 5.80
C LEU A 245 15.93 23.66 5.05
N GLU A 246 15.15 22.87 4.31
CA GLU A 246 15.65 21.77 3.47
C GLU A 246 16.71 22.28 2.49
N ASN A 247 16.44 23.38 1.79
CA ASN A 247 17.42 23.99 0.88
C ASN A 247 18.68 24.45 1.62
N LYS A 248 18.56 25.07 2.80
CA LYS A 248 19.70 25.47 3.62
C LYS A 248 20.57 24.26 3.97
N TYR A 249 19.98 23.21 4.52
CA TYR A 249 20.71 21.99 4.93
C TYR A 249 21.28 21.25 3.72
N ARG A 250 20.56 21.20 2.60
CA ARG A 250 21.05 20.64 1.33
C ARG A 250 22.29 21.38 0.83
N SER A 251 22.28 22.71 0.86
CA SER A 251 23.42 23.53 0.47
C SER A 251 24.61 23.31 1.41
N GLU A 252 24.38 23.28 2.72
CA GLU A 252 25.44 23.02 3.71
C GLU A 252 26.04 21.62 3.53
N LEU A 253 25.21 20.60 3.31
CA LEU A 253 25.66 19.25 3.01
C LEU A 253 26.52 19.21 1.75
N LYS A 254 26.11 19.90 0.67
CA LYS A 254 26.91 20.00 -0.56
C LYS A 254 28.27 20.66 -0.30
N GLN A 255 28.34 21.68 0.55
CA GLN A 255 29.59 22.34 0.90
C GLN A 255 30.52 21.42 1.71
N LYS A 256 29.99 20.72 2.71
CA LYS A 256 30.76 19.80 3.57
C LYS A 256 31.10 18.49 2.87
N ARG A 257 30.27 18.04 1.93
CA ARG A 257 30.37 16.76 1.20
C ARG A 257 30.02 16.97 -0.29
N PRO A 258 30.94 17.52 -1.10
CA PRO A 258 30.66 17.91 -2.50
C PRO A 258 30.24 16.76 -3.42
N ASN A 259 30.64 15.54 -3.08
CA ASN A 259 30.34 14.33 -3.85
C ASN A 259 28.97 13.71 -3.52
N VAL A 260 28.21 14.27 -2.56
CA VAL A 260 26.84 13.79 -2.29
C VAL A 260 25.97 14.03 -3.53
N GLN A 261 25.29 12.95 -3.90
CA GLN A 261 24.30 12.89 -4.96
C GLN A 261 22.90 12.98 -4.34
N PHE A 262 21.98 13.63 -5.04
CA PHE A 262 20.59 13.82 -4.60
C PHE A 262 19.61 13.16 -5.57
N ASN A 263 20.06 12.09 -6.22
CA ASN A 263 19.28 11.31 -7.15
C ASN A 263 19.29 9.86 -6.70
N VAL A 264 18.13 9.23 -6.86
CA VAL A 264 17.90 7.84 -6.46
C VAL A 264 17.91 6.97 -7.71
N ALA A 265 18.69 5.90 -7.70
CA ALA A 265 18.71 4.92 -8.77
C ALA A 265 17.54 3.92 -8.61
N PRO A 266 16.99 3.36 -9.71
CA PRO A 266 15.93 2.35 -9.65
C PRO A 266 16.25 1.18 -8.71
N LYS A 267 17.49 0.71 -8.72
CA LYS A 267 17.98 -0.40 -7.88
C LYS A 267 17.99 -0.12 -6.37
N GLU A 268 17.76 1.12 -5.95
CA GLU A 268 17.65 1.47 -4.52
C GLU A 268 16.24 1.20 -3.96
N PHE A 269 15.35 0.61 -4.77
CA PHE A 269 14.05 0.15 -4.35
C PHE A 269 13.95 -1.37 -4.43
N ARG A 270 13.58 -1.98 -3.32
CA ARG A 270 13.11 -3.37 -3.26
C ARG A 270 11.62 -3.42 -3.56
N ILE A 271 11.19 -4.32 -4.45
CA ILE A 271 9.77 -4.47 -4.79
C ILE A 271 9.17 -5.66 -4.05
N ASN A 272 8.24 -5.37 -3.13
CA ASN A 272 7.44 -6.39 -2.46
C ASN A 272 6.13 -6.60 -3.24
N LYS A 273 5.83 -7.86 -3.55
CA LYS A 273 4.57 -8.33 -4.13
C LYS A 273 3.82 -9.05 -3.01
N GLU A 274 2.52 -8.78 -2.86
CA GLU A 274 1.66 -9.30 -1.79
C GLU A 274 1.77 -8.54 -0.45
N VAL A 275 1.36 -7.27 -0.48
CA VAL A 275 0.64 -6.78 0.69
C VAL A 275 -0.74 -7.41 0.59
N GLU A 276 -1.05 -8.41 1.42
CA GLU A 276 -2.41 -8.97 1.48
C GLU A 276 -3.41 -7.82 1.59
N ASN A 277 -4.24 -7.68 0.57
CA ASN A 277 -5.16 -6.57 0.39
C ASN A 277 -6.22 -6.57 1.50
N THR A 278 -5.89 -5.99 2.65
CA THR A 278 -6.85 -5.48 3.61
C THR A 278 -7.41 -4.16 3.05
N GLN A 279 -8.27 -4.25 2.04
CA GLN A 279 -9.10 -3.14 1.51
C GLN A 279 -8.39 -1.77 1.37
N PHE A 280 -7.11 -1.73 0.99
CA PHE A 280 -6.39 -0.48 0.80
C PHE A 280 -7.07 0.32 -0.31
N PHE A 281 -7.46 1.57 -0.03
CA PHE A 281 -8.27 2.41 -0.93
C PHE A 281 -9.52 1.74 -1.56
N ASN A 282 -10.11 0.75 -0.88
CA ASN A 282 -11.27 -0.02 -1.37
C ASN A 282 -11.02 -0.68 -2.74
N TYR A 283 -9.81 -1.15 -3.01
CA TYR A 283 -9.55 -1.96 -4.20
C TYR A 283 -10.24 -3.33 -4.10
N PRO A 284 -10.80 -3.86 -5.21
CA PRO A 284 -11.36 -5.20 -5.24
C PRO A 284 -10.35 -6.24 -4.77
N LYS A 285 -10.83 -7.24 -4.03
CA LYS A 285 -10.03 -8.40 -3.65
C LYS A 285 -9.40 -9.03 -4.90
N GLY A 286 -8.09 -9.30 -4.85
CA GLY A 286 -7.32 -9.81 -5.99
C GLY A 286 -6.67 -8.74 -6.87
N THR A 287 -6.86 -7.44 -6.59
CA THR A 287 -6.07 -6.39 -7.23
C THR A 287 -4.59 -6.59 -6.89
N LYS A 288 -3.74 -6.77 -7.91
CA LYS A 288 -2.30 -6.93 -7.71
C LYS A 288 -1.67 -5.58 -7.40
N MET A 289 -1.13 -5.44 -6.20
CA MET A 289 -0.41 -4.26 -5.74
C MET A 289 1.08 -4.56 -5.62
N PHE A 290 1.90 -3.59 -6.02
CA PHE A 290 3.34 -3.60 -5.86
C PHE A 290 3.70 -2.51 -4.85
N SER A 291 4.62 -2.80 -3.95
CA SER A 291 5.10 -1.83 -3.00
C SER A 291 6.60 -1.67 -3.20
N ALA A 292 7.05 -0.48 -3.59
CA ALA A 292 8.46 -0.15 -3.67
C ALA A 292 8.92 0.37 -2.31
N TRP A 293 9.87 -0.33 -1.71
CA TRP A 293 10.48 0.00 -0.43
C TRP A 293 11.90 0.50 -0.67
N PRO A 294 12.32 1.57 0.00
CA PRO A 294 13.70 2.00 -0.07
C PRO A 294 14.62 0.93 0.55
N GLU A 295 15.75 0.64 -0.09
CA GLU A 295 16.79 -0.24 0.47
C GLU A 295 17.76 0.51 1.38
N ASN A 296 17.81 1.84 1.23
CA ASN A 296 18.76 2.72 1.89
C ASN A 296 18.02 3.81 2.66
N ASP A 297 18.56 4.22 3.81
CA ASP A 297 18.02 5.32 4.63
C ASP A 297 17.98 6.68 3.89
N ASP A 298 18.63 6.80 2.73
CA ASP A 298 18.64 8.01 1.91
C ASP A 298 17.34 8.21 1.10
N VAL A 299 16.44 7.21 1.09
CA VAL A 299 15.18 7.23 0.33
C VAL A 299 14.00 7.11 1.29
N PHE A 300 13.14 8.13 1.35
CA PHE A 300 12.10 8.27 2.39
C PHE A 300 10.69 7.93 1.92
N PHE A 301 10.55 7.10 0.88
CA PHE A 301 9.26 6.84 0.25
C PHE A 301 8.97 5.35 0.18
N ILE A 302 7.87 4.93 0.80
CA ILE A 302 7.18 3.72 0.35
C ILE A 302 6.17 4.15 -0.71
N ILE A 303 6.17 3.45 -1.83
CA ILE A 303 5.32 3.75 -2.99
C ILE A 303 4.50 2.52 -3.32
N ASP A 304 3.20 2.62 -3.09
CA ASP A 304 2.25 1.59 -3.52
C ASP A 304 1.78 1.87 -4.95
N MET A 305 1.74 0.83 -5.76
CA MET A 305 1.47 0.91 -7.19
C MET A 305 0.52 -0.20 -7.65
N ILE A 306 -0.30 0.11 -8.65
CA ILE A 306 -1.15 -0.87 -9.33
C ILE A 306 -0.99 -0.75 -10.85
N ARG A 307 -1.51 -1.75 -11.57
CA ARG A 307 -1.61 -1.68 -13.03
C ARG A 307 -2.93 -1.05 -13.45
N GLU A 308 -2.88 0.11 -14.10
CA GLU A 308 -4.03 0.77 -14.73
C GLU A 308 -3.83 0.78 -16.24
N LYS A 309 -4.76 0.13 -16.98
CA LYS A 309 -4.71 0.04 -18.46
C LYS A 309 -3.36 -0.44 -19.00
N GLY A 310 -2.74 -1.39 -18.29
CA GLY A 310 -1.48 -2.01 -18.70
C GLY A 310 -0.21 -1.21 -18.36
N LYS A 311 -0.29 -0.15 -17.55
CA LYS A 311 0.87 0.59 -17.06
C LYS A 311 0.86 0.64 -15.53
N LEU A 312 2.03 0.63 -14.89
CA LEU A 312 2.11 0.91 -13.47
C LEU A 312 1.78 2.38 -13.17
N LYS A 313 1.02 2.58 -12.09
CA LYS A 313 0.59 3.87 -11.57
C LYS A 313 0.65 3.87 -10.06
N ILE A 314 1.02 5.00 -9.48
CA ILE A 314 1.09 5.20 -8.03
C ILE A 314 -0.34 5.32 -7.48
N VAL A 315 -0.63 4.59 -6.40
CA VAL A 315 -1.88 4.73 -5.65
C VAL A 315 -1.67 5.48 -4.35
N ALA A 316 -0.48 5.40 -3.78
CA ALA A 316 -0.14 6.04 -2.52
C ALA A 316 1.37 6.22 -2.40
N VAL A 317 1.76 7.29 -1.73
CA VAL A 317 3.09 7.43 -1.15
C VAL A 317 2.95 7.78 0.32
N TYR A 318 3.85 7.26 1.14
CA TYR A 318 3.91 7.52 2.58
C TYR A 318 5.35 7.30 3.09
N PRO A 319 5.72 7.91 4.22
CA PRO A 319 7.05 7.68 4.80
C PRO A 319 7.20 6.21 5.23
N PRO A 320 8.44 5.68 5.29
CA PRO A 320 8.68 4.41 5.97
C PRO A 320 8.18 4.50 7.41
N ILE A 321 7.39 3.50 7.81
CA ILE A 321 6.85 3.38 9.17
C ILE A 321 7.68 2.29 9.85
N ASP A 322 8.37 2.68 10.93
CA ASP A 322 9.03 1.78 11.87
C ASP A 322 8.13 1.50 13.07
#